data_AF-A0A2A2HHQ7-F1
#
_entry.id   AF-A0A2A2HHQ7-F1
#
_cell.length_a   1.000
_cell.length_b   1.000
_cell.length_c   1.000
_cell.angle_alpha   90.00
_cell.angle_beta   90.00
_cell.angle_gamma   90.00
#
_symmetry.space_group_name_H-M   'P 1'
#
loop_
_entity.id
_entity.type
_entity.pdbx_description
1 polymer ?
#
loop_
_entity_poly.entity_id
_entity_poly.type
_entity_poly.pdbx_seq_one_letter_code
_entity_poly.pdbx_strand_id
1 'polypeptide(L)'
;MLNSVTKNASLYSATSLVTQWRHEPYTLDELADYLDLSAANAPFIESTYGLGRNCTIFEKTRKWAYRAIRRGWPAFPQWFAACFERAMGYNVQFPVPLSEPEVRAIAKSIAKWTHKRFTEKAFAEYVTKTHTPEIQAARGRKNTISIQAAKGVIGGKISHGGGRPIDLNSERQRKPWEELGISRRWYYMQKKIGAL
;
A
#
# COMPACT_ATOMS: atom_id res chain seq x y z
N MET A 1 -36.89 -15.41 -13.67
CA MET A 1 -35.57 -14.76 -13.54
C MET A 1 -34.79 -15.50 -12.48
N LEU A 2 -33.68 -16.19 -12.81
CA LEU A 2 -32.63 -16.59 -11.84
C LEU A 2 -31.36 -17.06 -12.59
N ASN A 3 -30.39 -16.15 -12.58
CA ASN A 3 -28.93 -16.26 -12.46
C ASN A 3 -28.18 -17.55 -12.86
N SER A 4 -27.32 -17.37 -13.87
CA SER A 4 -26.20 -18.23 -14.26
C SER A 4 -25.10 -18.30 -13.19
N VAL A 5 -24.62 -19.51 -12.89
CA VAL A 5 -23.40 -19.73 -12.10
C VAL A 5 -22.39 -20.46 -12.97
N THR A 6 -21.15 -19.99 -12.91
CA THR A 6 -19.91 -20.43 -13.60
C THR A 6 -19.62 -19.79 -14.98
N LYS A 7 -18.48 -19.09 -15.02
CA LYS A 7 -17.82 -18.48 -16.18
C LYS A 7 -16.62 -19.35 -16.54
N ASN A 8 -16.76 -20.33 -17.41
CA ASN A 8 -15.64 -20.99 -18.08
C ASN A 8 -15.92 -20.98 -19.58
N ALA A 9 -15.46 -19.93 -20.24
CA ALA A 9 -15.66 -19.69 -21.66
C ALA A 9 -14.35 -20.00 -22.41
N SER A 10 -14.09 -21.27 -22.67
CA SER A 10 -13.25 -21.73 -23.78
C SER A 10 -13.15 -23.25 -23.70
N LEU A 11 -13.25 -23.92 -24.85
CA LEU A 11 -13.04 -25.36 -25.07
C LEU A 11 -14.28 -26.27 -25.13
N TYR A 12 -15.43 -25.86 -25.70
CA TYR A 12 -16.30 -26.86 -26.34
C TYR A 12 -16.98 -26.27 -27.58
N SER A 13 -16.79 -26.97 -28.70
CA SER A 13 -17.49 -26.81 -29.97
C SER A 13 -19.02 -26.78 -29.76
N ALA A 14 -19.70 -26.03 -30.61
CA ALA A 14 -21.14 -25.82 -30.60
C ALA A 14 -21.95 -27.12 -30.54
N THR A 15 -22.43 -27.47 -29.34
CA THR A 15 -23.58 -28.36 -29.14
C THR A 15 -24.35 -27.85 -27.93
N SER A 16 -25.64 -27.61 -28.13
CA SER A 16 -26.60 -27.03 -27.18
C SER A 16 -26.43 -27.57 -25.75
N LEU A 17 -26.25 -26.67 -24.77
CA LEU A 17 -26.34 -27.02 -23.36
C LEU A 17 -27.79 -27.45 -23.06
N VAL A 18 -28.02 -28.76 -22.97
CA VAL A 18 -29.31 -29.33 -22.55
C VAL A 18 -29.33 -29.36 -21.02
N THR A 19 -30.10 -28.46 -20.42
CA THR A 19 -30.36 -28.49 -18.98
C THR A 19 -31.50 -29.47 -18.71
N GLN A 20 -31.17 -30.69 -18.30
CA GLN A 20 -32.17 -31.67 -17.82
C GLN A 20 -32.22 -31.65 -16.29
N TRP A 21 -33.43 -31.55 -15.73
CA TRP A 21 -33.65 -31.72 -14.30
C TRP A 21 -33.69 -33.21 -13.99
N ARG A 22 -32.76 -33.69 -13.17
CA ARG A 22 -32.79 -35.05 -12.62
C ARG A 22 -33.51 -35.08 -11.28
N HIS A 23 -34.17 -36.19 -10.99
CA HIS A 23 -34.96 -36.39 -9.78
C HIS A 23 -34.11 -36.84 -8.57
N GLU A 24 -32.91 -37.38 -8.83
CA GLU A 24 -31.99 -37.89 -7.82
C GLU A 24 -30.67 -37.10 -7.82
N PRO A 25 -30.05 -36.89 -6.63
CA PRO A 25 -28.78 -36.22 -6.53
C PRO A 25 -27.65 -37.07 -7.11
N TYR A 26 -26.65 -36.43 -7.72
CA TYR A 26 -25.41 -37.10 -8.12
C TYR A 26 -24.76 -37.77 -6.92
N THR A 27 -24.27 -39.00 -7.12
CA THR A 27 -23.39 -39.63 -6.14
C THR A 27 -22.02 -38.96 -6.20
N LEU A 28 -21.28 -39.00 -5.09
CA LEU A 28 -19.97 -38.36 -5.02
C LEU A 28 -19.00 -38.95 -6.05
N ASP A 29 -19.09 -40.26 -6.29
CA ASP A 29 -18.29 -40.97 -7.30
C ASP A 29 -18.63 -40.49 -8.72
N GLU A 30 -19.93 -40.35 -9.06
CA GLU A 30 -20.35 -39.86 -10.38
C GLU A 30 -19.89 -38.41 -10.62
N LEU A 31 -19.84 -37.58 -9.56
CA LEU A 31 -19.34 -36.20 -9.68
C LEU A 31 -17.82 -36.17 -9.93
N ALA A 32 -17.08 -37.12 -9.36
CA ALA A 32 -15.63 -37.18 -9.50
C ALA A 32 -15.20 -37.50 -10.95
N ASP A 33 -15.99 -38.32 -11.66
CA ASP A 33 -15.73 -38.68 -13.05
C ASP A 33 -15.76 -37.49 -14.02
N TYR A 34 -16.49 -36.41 -13.66
CA TYR A 34 -16.55 -35.18 -14.46
C TYR A 34 -15.48 -34.14 -14.09
N LEU A 35 -14.68 -34.40 -13.05
CA LEU A 35 -13.68 -33.47 -12.55
C LEU A 35 -12.27 -33.89 -13.04
N ASP A 36 -11.71 -33.13 -13.97
CA ASP A 36 -10.32 -33.33 -14.39
C ASP A 36 -9.33 -32.81 -13.32
N LEU A 37 -8.76 -33.73 -12.55
CA LEU A 37 -7.79 -33.45 -11.48
C LEU A 37 -6.36 -33.20 -12.00
N SER A 38 -6.10 -33.36 -13.30
CA SER A 38 -4.78 -33.09 -13.89
C SER A 38 -4.42 -31.60 -13.89
N ALA A 39 -5.41 -30.72 -13.69
CA ALA A 39 -5.26 -29.28 -13.49
C ALA A 39 -4.81 -28.92 -12.05
N ALA A 40 -3.88 -29.69 -11.47
CA ALA A 40 -3.33 -29.50 -10.11
C ALA A 40 -2.60 -28.15 -9.89
N ASN A 41 -2.55 -27.30 -10.91
CA ASN A 41 -2.20 -25.90 -10.77
C ASN A 41 -3.47 -25.09 -10.52
N ALA A 42 -4.09 -25.26 -9.35
CA ALA A 42 -4.98 -24.21 -8.86
C ALA A 42 -4.14 -22.92 -8.85
N PRO A 43 -4.47 -21.90 -9.67
CA PRO A 43 -3.71 -20.67 -9.65
C PRO A 43 -3.69 -20.18 -8.21
N PHE A 44 -2.57 -19.64 -7.74
CA PHE A 44 -2.53 -18.97 -6.47
C PHE A 44 -3.60 -17.88 -6.48
N ILE A 45 -4.73 -18.16 -5.85
CA ILE A 45 -5.82 -17.24 -5.66
C ILE A 45 -5.31 -16.30 -4.58
N GLU A 46 -4.69 -15.19 -5.01
CA GLU A 46 -4.34 -14.08 -4.13
C GLU A 46 -5.56 -13.83 -3.22
N SER A 47 -5.39 -13.69 -1.91
CA SER A 47 -6.51 -13.69 -0.94
C SER A 47 -7.54 -12.56 -1.16
N THR A 48 -7.35 -11.75 -2.19
CA THR A 48 -8.25 -10.71 -2.71
C THR A 48 -9.20 -11.19 -3.81
N TYR A 49 -9.06 -12.41 -4.35
CA TYR A 49 -9.85 -12.92 -5.48
C TYR A 49 -11.36 -13.10 -5.21
N GLY A 50 -11.85 -12.77 -4.01
CA GLY A 50 -13.28 -12.67 -3.68
C GLY A 50 -13.75 -11.27 -3.25
N LEU A 51 -12.83 -10.31 -3.13
CA LEU A 51 -13.15 -8.93 -2.73
C LEU A 51 -13.36 -8.09 -3.98
N GLY A 52 -14.61 -7.93 -4.39
CA GLY A 52 -14.99 -7.18 -5.60
C GLY A 52 -14.35 -5.80 -5.72
N ARG A 53 -14.41 -5.22 -6.93
CA ARG A 53 -13.88 -3.88 -7.27
C ARG A 53 -14.18 -2.83 -6.19
N ASN A 54 -15.41 -2.81 -5.69
CA ASN A 54 -15.88 -1.93 -4.62
C ASN A 54 -15.05 -2.07 -3.33
N CYS A 55 -14.91 -3.31 -2.83
CA CYS A 55 -14.13 -3.61 -1.63
C CYS A 55 -12.65 -3.22 -1.79
N THR A 56 -12.08 -3.46 -2.97
CA THR A 56 -10.68 -3.10 -3.23
C THR A 56 -10.46 -1.59 -3.22
N ILE A 57 -11.34 -0.81 -3.84
CA ILE A 57 -11.29 0.66 -3.77
C ILE A 57 -11.46 1.13 -2.34
N PHE A 58 -12.43 0.57 -1.60
CA PHE A 58 -12.66 0.93 -0.20
C PHE A 58 -11.42 0.66 0.67
N GLU A 59 -10.84 -0.53 0.57
CA GLU A 59 -9.69 -0.97 1.35
C GLU A 59 -8.43 -0.11 1.09
N LYS A 60 -8.14 0.18 -0.19
CA LYS A 60 -7.02 1.03 -0.57
C LYS A 60 -7.25 2.48 -0.14
N THR A 61 -8.46 3.00 -0.33
CA THR A 61 -8.80 4.39 -0.03
C THR A 61 -8.82 4.66 1.48
N ARG A 62 -9.41 3.78 2.30
CA ARG A 62 -9.49 3.98 3.75
C ARG A 62 -8.12 4.00 4.42
N LYS A 63 -7.21 3.10 4.02
CA LYS A 63 -5.84 3.02 4.55
C LYS A 63 -5.06 4.30 4.25
N TRP A 64 -5.24 4.85 3.05
CA TRP A 64 -4.70 6.15 2.70
C TRP A 64 -5.35 7.28 3.54
N ALA A 65 -6.67 7.29 3.65
CA ALA A 65 -7.44 8.33 4.31
C ALA A 65 -7.07 8.49 5.80
N TYR A 66 -6.89 7.38 6.52
CA TYR A 66 -6.47 7.39 7.93
C TYR A 66 -5.14 8.11 8.16
N ARG A 67 -4.26 8.10 7.15
CA ARG A 67 -2.99 8.82 7.20
C ARG A 67 -3.11 10.24 6.68
N ALA A 68 -3.85 10.43 5.58
CA ALA A 68 -3.92 11.69 4.85
C ALA A 68 -4.69 12.79 5.58
N ILE A 69 -5.70 12.47 6.39
CA ILE A 69 -6.51 13.47 7.11
C ILE A 69 -5.67 14.37 8.04
N ARG A 70 -4.55 13.82 8.53
CA ARG A 70 -3.62 14.49 9.44
C ARG A 70 -2.73 15.54 8.77
N ARG A 71 -2.80 15.72 7.45
CA ARG A 71 -1.98 16.70 6.71
C ARG A 71 -2.48 18.15 6.82
N GLY A 72 -3.59 18.38 7.50
CA GLY A 72 -4.14 19.72 7.68
C GLY A 72 -5.60 19.76 8.15
N TRP A 73 -6.16 18.64 8.61
CA TRP A 73 -7.52 18.55 9.17
C TRP A 73 -8.57 19.34 8.36
N PRO A 74 -8.69 19.09 7.04
CA PRO A 74 -9.50 19.91 6.15
C PRO A 74 -11.00 19.82 6.47
N ALA A 75 -11.73 20.88 6.13
CA ALA A 75 -13.18 20.89 6.23
C ALA A 75 -13.81 19.77 5.37
N PHE A 76 -14.98 19.27 5.80
CA PHE A 76 -15.63 18.11 5.19
C PHE A 76 -15.75 18.16 3.64
N PRO A 77 -16.16 19.27 3.00
CA PRO A 77 -16.27 19.31 1.53
C PRO A 77 -14.94 19.09 0.83
N GLN A 78 -13.87 19.73 1.31
CA GLN A 78 -12.50 19.56 0.79
C GLN A 78 -11.99 18.14 1.04
N TRP A 79 -12.26 17.61 2.24
CA TRP A 79 -11.87 16.24 2.59
C TRP A 79 -12.56 15.19 1.73
N PHE A 80 -13.86 15.37 1.50
CA PHE A 80 -14.63 14.50 0.62
C PHE A 80 -14.11 14.54 -0.81
N ALA A 81 -13.83 15.74 -1.36
CA ALA A 81 -13.24 15.89 -2.69
C ALA A 81 -11.91 15.12 -2.81
N ALA A 82 -11.00 15.28 -1.84
CA ALA A 82 -9.73 14.56 -1.81
C ALA A 82 -9.91 13.02 -1.74
N CYS A 83 -10.88 12.54 -0.95
CA CYS A 83 -11.20 11.11 -0.88
C CYS A 83 -11.78 10.58 -2.20
N PHE A 84 -12.61 11.39 -2.87
CA PHE A 84 -13.21 11.04 -4.14
C PHE A 84 -12.17 10.98 -5.26
N GLU A 85 -11.30 11.98 -5.38
CA GLU A 85 -10.18 11.97 -6.33
C GLU A 85 -9.28 10.75 -6.12
N ARG A 86 -8.97 10.42 -4.86
CA ARG A 86 -8.16 9.25 -4.55
C ARG A 86 -8.84 7.95 -4.94
N ALA A 87 -10.14 7.82 -4.67
CA ALA A 87 -10.92 6.64 -5.03
C ALA A 87 -11.03 6.49 -6.56
N MET A 88 -11.21 7.60 -7.29
CA MET A 88 -11.17 7.63 -8.75
C MET A 88 -9.82 7.19 -9.30
N GLY A 89 -8.71 7.64 -8.71
CA GLY A 89 -7.37 7.20 -9.09
C GLY A 89 -7.13 5.70 -8.92
N TYR A 90 -7.81 5.03 -7.99
CA TYR A 90 -7.81 3.57 -7.90
C TYR A 90 -8.80 2.92 -8.88
N ASN A 91 -9.93 3.56 -9.17
CA ASN A 91 -10.95 3.04 -10.08
C ASN A 91 -10.41 2.89 -11.52
N VAL A 92 -9.59 3.84 -11.99
CA VAL A 92 -8.98 3.83 -13.33
C VAL A 92 -8.01 2.66 -13.53
N GLN A 93 -7.53 2.03 -12.45
CA GLN A 93 -6.61 0.88 -12.53
C GLN A 93 -7.31 -0.44 -12.89
N PHE A 94 -8.65 -0.50 -12.83
CA PHE A 94 -9.38 -1.71 -13.18
C PHE A 94 -9.62 -1.81 -14.68
N PRO A 95 -9.56 -3.02 -15.28
CA PRO A 95 -9.92 -3.22 -16.69
C PRO A 95 -11.34 -2.77 -17.02
N VAL A 96 -12.27 -2.94 -16.07
CA VAL A 96 -13.64 -2.44 -16.15
C VAL A 96 -13.93 -1.60 -14.91
N PRO A 97 -13.85 -0.26 -15.02
CA PRO A 97 -14.05 0.64 -13.89
C PRO A 97 -15.50 0.60 -13.38
N LEU A 98 -15.67 0.96 -12.11
CA LEU A 98 -17.00 1.21 -11.53
C LEU A 98 -17.58 2.53 -12.04
N SER A 99 -18.90 2.64 -11.95
CA SER A 99 -19.60 3.89 -12.25
C SER A 99 -19.22 5.00 -11.26
N GLU A 100 -19.18 6.24 -11.73
CA GLU A 100 -18.83 7.38 -10.88
C GLU A 100 -19.70 7.51 -9.60
N PRO A 101 -21.04 7.33 -9.66
CA PRO A 101 -21.88 7.38 -8.46
C PRO A 101 -21.50 6.34 -7.41
N GLU A 102 -21.09 5.14 -7.84
CA GLU A 102 -20.65 4.09 -6.94
C GLU A 102 -19.34 4.46 -6.25
N VAL A 103 -18.35 4.95 -7.00
CA VAL A 103 -17.09 5.46 -6.43
C VAL A 103 -17.34 6.62 -5.46
N ARG A 104 -18.27 7.52 -5.82
CA ARG A 104 -18.67 8.65 -4.98
C ARG A 104 -19.28 8.18 -3.65
N ALA A 105 -20.10 7.13 -3.68
CA ALA A 105 -20.67 6.54 -2.46
C ALA A 105 -19.58 5.95 -1.55
N ILE A 106 -18.60 5.24 -2.13
CA ILE A 106 -17.43 4.70 -1.39
C ILE A 106 -16.63 5.84 -0.75
N ALA A 107 -16.30 6.88 -1.52
CA ALA A 107 -15.56 8.03 -1.01
C ALA A 107 -16.31 8.75 0.11
N LYS A 108 -17.64 8.90 -0.03
CA LYS A 108 -18.49 9.56 0.97
C LYS A 108 -18.55 8.79 2.27
N SER A 109 -18.62 7.46 2.23
CA SER A 109 -18.63 6.62 3.43
C SER A 109 -17.32 6.76 4.22
N ILE A 110 -16.18 6.70 3.52
CA ILE A 110 -14.85 6.88 4.11
C ILE A 110 -14.68 8.28 4.68
N ALA A 111 -15.03 9.32 3.91
CA ALA A 111 -14.88 10.72 4.31
C ALA A 111 -15.71 11.02 5.57
N LYS A 112 -16.97 10.58 5.63
CA LYS A 112 -17.83 10.75 6.81
C LYS A 112 -17.26 10.05 8.04
N TRP A 113 -16.82 8.80 7.89
CA TRP A 113 -16.32 8.03 9.03
C TRP A 113 -15.02 8.62 9.59
N THR A 114 -14.09 8.97 8.71
CA THR A 114 -12.81 9.58 9.09
C THR A 114 -12.98 10.95 9.72
N HIS A 115 -13.78 11.83 9.12
CA HIS A 115 -14.03 13.17 9.66
C HIS A 115 -14.79 13.15 11.00
N LYS A 116 -15.61 12.13 11.26
CA LYS A 116 -16.31 11.97 12.55
C LYS A 116 -15.41 11.39 13.65
N ARG A 117 -14.47 10.50 13.30
CA ARG A 117 -13.70 9.71 14.28
C ARG A 117 -12.30 10.23 14.54
N PHE A 118 -11.67 10.86 13.55
CA PHE A 118 -10.32 11.37 13.67
C PHE A 118 -10.38 12.84 14.03
N THR A 119 -9.75 13.20 15.14
CA THR A 119 -9.60 14.59 15.57
C THR A 119 -8.15 14.86 15.93
N GLU A 120 -7.74 16.12 15.81
CA GLU A 120 -6.38 16.56 16.13
C GLU A 120 -6.02 16.23 17.59
N LYS A 121 -6.91 16.58 18.52
CA LYS A 121 -6.73 16.31 19.95
C LYS A 121 -6.57 14.81 20.24
N ALA A 122 -7.45 13.97 19.71
CA ALA A 122 -7.37 12.53 19.94
C ALA A 122 -6.08 11.93 19.35
N PHE A 123 -5.61 12.46 18.22
CA PHE A 123 -4.34 12.04 17.65
C PHE A 123 -3.14 12.51 18.49
N ALA A 124 -3.15 13.75 18.99
CA ALA A 124 -2.10 14.27 19.86
C ALA A 124 -1.99 13.43 21.14
N GLU A 125 -3.10 13.11 21.79
CA GLU A 125 -3.16 12.22 22.96
C GLU A 125 -2.66 10.80 22.64
N TYR A 126 -2.97 10.28 21.45
CA TYR A 126 -2.43 9.00 21.00
C TYR A 126 -0.91 9.04 20.81
N VAL A 127 -0.39 10.13 20.24
CA VAL A 127 1.04 10.32 20.00
C VAL A 127 1.79 10.38 21.33
N THR A 128 1.34 11.20 22.29
CA THR A 128 2.00 11.30 23.60
C THR A 128 2.04 9.96 24.33
N LYS A 129 0.97 9.16 24.25
CA LYS A 129 0.91 7.82 24.86
C LYS A 129 1.77 6.76 24.17
N THR A 130 1.97 6.85 22.86
CA THR A 130 2.53 5.73 22.06
C THR A 130 3.87 6.02 21.37
N HIS A 131 4.28 7.28 21.29
CA HIS A 131 5.51 7.71 20.62
C HIS A 131 6.61 8.10 21.60
N THR A 132 6.61 7.53 22.81
CA THR A 132 7.76 7.67 23.68
C THR A 132 9.00 7.01 23.03
N PRO A 133 10.21 7.53 23.27
CA PRO A 133 11.44 6.98 22.70
C PRO A 133 11.59 5.47 22.93
N GLU A 134 11.15 4.99 24.09
CA GLU A 134 11.24 3.59 24.50
C GLU A 134 10.34 2.70 23.63
N ILE A 135 9.08 3.13 23.40
CA ILE A 135 8.12 2.39 22.58
C ILE A 135 8.58 2.39 21.12
N GLN A 136 9.07 3.52 20.61
CA GLN A 136 9.57 3.62 19.23
C GLN A 136 10.83 2.78 19.02
N ALA A 137 11.76 2.79 19.98
CA ALA A 137 12.95 1.94 19.95
C ALA A 137 12.57 0.45 20.01
N ALA A 138 11.62 0.05 20.86
CA ALA A 138 11.12 -1.32 20.92
C ALA A 138 10.47 -1.78 19.60
N ARG A 139 9.70 -0.91 18.94
CA ARG A 139 9.15 -1.16 17.60
C ARG A 139 10.23 -1.27 16.54
N GLY A 140 11.26 -0.42 16.63
CA GLY A 140 12.45 -0.46 15.77
C GLY A 140 13.14 -1.82 15.84
N ARG A 141 13.44 -2.30 17.06
CA ARG A 141 14.09 -3.59 17.33
C ARG A 141 13.32 -4.81 16.82
N LYS A 142 11.98 -4.72 16.72
CA LYS A 142 11.14 -5.80 16.18
C LYS A 142 11.18 -5.91 14.64
N ASN A 143 11.74 -4.93 13.93
CA ASN A 143 11.91 -5.09 12.49
C ASN A 143 12.98 -6.15 12.22
N THR A 144 12.62 -7.23 11.54
CA THR A 144 13.58 -8.23 11.06
C THR A 144 14.59 -7.59 10.11
N ILE A 145 15.81 -8.13 10.06
CA ILE A 145 16.89 -7.70 9.15
C ILE A 145 16.39 -7.59 7.71
N SER A 146 15.55 -8.53 7.25
CA SER A 146 14.94 -8.51 5.91
C SER A 146 14.02 -7.31 5.67
N ILE A 147 13.19 -6.95 6.65
CA ILE A 147 12.29 -5.79 6.58
C ILE A 147 13.11 -4.48 6.59
N GLN A 148 14.16 -4.43 7.41
CA GLN A 148 15.05 -3.27 7.48
C GLN A 148 15.85 -3.10 6.19
N ALA A 149 16.33 -4.21 5.59
CA ALA A 149 17.00 -4.20 4.29
C ALA A 149 16.06 -3.73 3.17
N ALA A 150 14.82 -4.25 3.09
CA ALA A 150 13.84 -3.82 2.10
C ALA A 150 13.51 -2.32 2.19
N LYS A 151 13.36 -1.79 3.42
CA LYS A 151 13.20 -0.35 3.66
C LYS A 151 14.46 0.44 3.29
N GLY A 152 15.64 -0.10 3.60
CA GLY A 152 16.94 0.49 3.28
C GLY A 152 17.20 0.60 1.78
N VAL A 153 16.74 -0.37 0.96
CA VAL A 153 16.85 -0.30 -0.51
C VAL A 153 16.06 0.88 -1.06
N ILE A 154 14.86 1.14 -0.54
CA ILE A 154 14.05 2.30 -0.93
C ILE A 154 14.75 3.60 -0.51
N GLY A 155 15.27 3.67 0.73
CA GLY A 155 16.02 4.83 1.22
C GLY A 155 17.34 5.08 0.48
N GLY A 156 18.04 4.02 0.09
CA GLY A 156 19.31 4.05 -0.65
C GLY A 156 19.14 4.53 -2.09
N LYS A 157 18.04 4.13 -2.75
CA LYS A 157 17.67 4.66 -4.08
C LYS A 157 17.36 6.16 -4.06
N ILE A 158 16.80 6.64 -2.95
CA ILE A 158 16.48 8.07 -2.77
C ILE A 158 17.75 8.86 -2.36
N SER A 159 18.75 8.21 -1.76
CA SER A 159 19.94 8.88 -1.26
C SER A 159 21.09 7.91 -0.97
N HIS A 160 22.29 8.21 -1.49
CA HIS A 160 23.49 7.40 -1.27
C HIS A 160 24.04 7.48 0.17
N GLY A 161 23.57 8.44 0.98
CA GLY A 161 24.02 8.70 2.36
C GLY A 161 22.99 8.37 3.44
N GLY A 162 22.09 7.42 3.21
CA GLY A 162 21.08 7.01 4.20
C GLY A 162 20.05 8.11 4.54
N GLY A 163 19.72 8.97 3.60
CA GLY A 163 18.68 10.00 3.72
C GLY A 163 19.21 11.41 3.98
N ARG A 164 20.51 11.57 4.29
CA ARG A 164 21.07 12.90 4.59
C ARG A 164 21.40 13.66 3.30
N PRO A 165 20.85 14.87 3.07
CA PRO A 165 21.22 15.71 1.94
C PRO A 165 22.73 16.00 1.93
N ILE A 166 23.33 16.01 0.75
CA ILE A 166 24.73 16.40 0.58
C ILE A 166 24.80 17.92 0.57
N ASP A 167 25.46 18.49 1.57
CA ASP A 167 25.81 19.91 1.58
C ASP A 167 27.10 20.13 0.77
N LEU A 168 26.96 20.77 -0.38
CA LEU A 168 28.07 21.10 -1.28
C LEU A 168 29.08 22.07 -0.64
N ASN A 169 28.65 22.86 0.34
CA ASN A 169 29.52 23.79 1.06
C ASN A 169 30.23 23.14 2.25
N SER A 170 29.91 21.88 2.58
CA SER A 170 30.57 21.19 3.67
C SER A 170 32.07 20.99 3.39
N GLU A 171 32.89 21.06 4.44
CA GLU A 171 34.34 20.84 4.35
C GLU A 171 34.69 19.49 3.70
N ARG A 172 33.82 18.48 3.84
CA ARG A 172 33.98 17.17 3.18
C ARG A 172 33.83 17.23 1.66
N GLN A 173 33.00 18.13 1.14
CA GLN A 173 32.77 18.29 -0.30
C GLN A 173 33.75 19.27 -0.93
N ARG A 174 34.01 20.41 -0.26
CA ARG A 174 35.00 21.40 -0.73
C ARG A 174 36.44 20.92 -0.62
N LYS A 175 36.72 20.02 0.33
CA LYS A 175 38.04 19.43 0.56
C LYS A 175 39.19 20.46 0.56
N PRO A 176 39.15 21.46 1.46
CA PRO A 176 40.15 22.54 1.50
C PRO A 176 41.59 22.05 1.68
N TRP A 177 41.79 20.83 2.21
CA TRP A 177 43.11 20.21 2.30
C TRP A 177 43.75 19.91 0.94
N GLU A 178 42.96 19.68 -0.12
CA GLU A 178 43.48 19.52 -1.48
C GLU A 178 44.06 20.84 -2.00
N GLU A 179 43.40 21.98 -1.74
CA GLU A 179 43.89 23.32 -2.09
C GLU A 179 45.14 23.71 -1.29
N LEU A 180 45.17 23.35 -0.01
CA LEU A 180 46.31 23.59 0.87
C LEU A 180 47.51 22.64 0.63
N GLY A 181 47.37 21.65 -0.25
CA GLY A 181 48.42 20.67 -0.54
C GLY A 181 48.78 19.75 0.64
N ILE A 182 47.89 19.63 1.63
CA ILE A 182 48.11 18.82 2.83
C ILE A 182 47.17 17.62 2.87
N SER A 183 47.54 16.58 3.63
CA SER A 183 46.63 15.44 3.80
C SER A 183 45.39 15.83 4.61
N ARG A 184 44.24 15.22 4.28
CA ARG A 184 42.98 15.38 5.03
C ARG A 184 43.15 15.20 6.55
N ARG A 185 43.94 14.20 6.95
CA ARG A 185 44.20 13.92 8.37
C ARG A 185 44.92 15.11 9.03
N TRP A 186 45.93 15.64 8.35
CA TRP A 186 46.72 16.78 8.85
C TRP A 186 45.87 18.03 9.02
N TYR A 187 45.00 18.34 8.06
CA TYR A 187 44.04 19.44 8.15
C TYR A 187 43.18 19.39 9.43
N TYR A 188 42.56 18.24 9.72
CA TYR A 188 41.76 18.11 10.94
C TYR A 188 42.60 18.12 12.23
N MET A 189 43.87 17.68 12.18
CA MET A 189 44.77 17.79 13.33
C MET A 189 45.14 19.25 13.61
N GLN A 190 45.52 20.02 12.58
CA GLN A 190 45.83 21.45 12.70
C GLN A 190 44.62 22.25 13.19
N LYS A 191 43.43 21.96 12.65
CA LYS A 191 42.17 22.56 13.10
C LYS A 191 41.85 22.28 14.57
N LYS A 192 42.14 21.05 15.05
CA LYS A 192 41.96 20.68 16.47
C LYS A 192 42.93 21.45 17.39
N ILE A 193 44.12 21.77 16.89
CA ILE A 193 45.17 22.49 17.61
C ILE A 193 44.96 24.03 17.50
N GLY A 194 44.05 24.49 16.64
CA GLY A 194 43.75 25.92 16.43
C GLY A 194 44.74 26.64 15.51
N ALA A 195 45.48 25.88 14.71
CA ALA A 195 46.51 26.40 13.80
C ALA A 195 46.00 26.67 12.37
N LEU A 196 44.68 26.69 12.18
CA LEU A 196 43.95 26.92 10.92
C LEU A 196 42.77 27.86 11.17
#